data_AF-A0A127JVA9-F1
#
_entry.id   AF-A0A127JVA9-F1
#
_cell.length_a   1.000
_cell.length_b   1.000
_cell.length_c   1.000
_cell.angle_alpha   90.00
_cell.angle_beta   90.00
_cell.angle_gamma   90.00
#
_symmetry.space_group_name_H-M   'P 1'
#
loop_
_entity.id
_entity.type
_entity.pdbx_description
1 polymer ?
#
loop_
_entity_poly.entity_id
_entity_poly.type
_entity_poly.pdbx_seq_one_letter_code
_entity_poly.pdbx_strand_id
1 'polypeptide(L)'
;MLMLSVLMLAGCAGLDDRSHGSWLDSVGRPPARADIGADAAKELGAQIQQLRAQAEAIRISMAHEGDRVRRVDYLKQLEALGDQLRPLEQALRQSGISTPVKSPAQG
;
A
#
# COMPACT_ATOMS: atom_id res chain seq x y z
N MET A 1 -26.48 -18.89 -55.21
CA MET A 1 -25.73 -19.19 -53.97
C MET A 1 -26.59 -18.75 -52.80
N LEU A 2 -27.01 -19.72 -51.99
CA LEU A 2 -27.61 -19.56 -50.66
C LEU A 2 -26.54 -19.06 -49.67
N MET A 3 -26.95 -18.22 -48.71
CA MET A 3 -26.49 -18.06 -47.30
C MET A 3 -27.25 -16.82 -46.79
N LEU A 4 -28.38 -16.90 -46.07
CA LEU A 4 -28.68 -17.45 -44.74
C LEU A 4 -27.88 -16.78 -43.59
N SER A 5 -28.60 -16.02 -42.75
CA SER A 5 -28.42 -15.71 -41.30
C SER A 5 -29.01 -14.31 -41.01
N VAL A 6 -30.30 -14.13 -40.69
CA VAL A 6 -30.99 -14.34 -39.39
C VAL A 6 -30.46 -13.46 -38.25
N LEU A 7 -31.29 -12.46 -37.91
CA LEU A 7 -31.67 -11.93 -36.59
C LEU A 7 -30.66 -11.97 -35.41
N MET A 8 -30.43 -10.80 -34.80
CA MET A 8 -31.02 -10.43 -33.49
C MET A 8 -30.64 -8.98 -33.11
N LEU A 9 -31.66 -8.18 -32.81
CA LEU A 9 -31.54 -6.94 -32.02
C LEU A 9 -31.25 -7.30 -30.55
N ALA A 10 -30.45 -6.49 -29.87
CA ALA A 10 -30.66 -5.96 -28.50
C ALA A 10 -29.35 -5.78 -27.73
N GLY A 11 -29.14 -4.55 -27.22
CA GLY A 11 -28.60 -4.35 -25.88
C GLY A 11 -27.09 -4.45 -25.69
N CYS A 12 -26.38 -3.37 -25.98
CA CYS A 12 -25.38 -2.83 -25.06
C CYS A 12 -25.66 -1.33 -24.84
N ALA A 13 -26.87 -1.03 -24.37
CA ALA A 13 -27.08 0.14 -23.52
C ALA A 13 -26.69 -0.30 -22.10
N GLY A 14 -25.69 0.34 -21.51
CA GLY A 14 -25.27 0.05 -20.14
C GLY A 14 -23.76 -0.18 -20.01
N LEU A 15 -23.03 0.93 -19.95
CA LEU A 15 -21.87 1.14 -19.09
C LEU A 15 -21.66 2.66 -19.15
N ASP A 16 -22.60 3.37 -18.53
CA ASP A 16 -22.46 3.81 -17.15
C ASP A 16 -21.30 4.80 -17.05
N ASP A 17 -21.73 6.05 -16.95
CA ASP A 17 -21.18 6.96 -15.97
C ASP A 17 -19.67 7.18 -16.11
N ARG A 18 -19.32 8.06 -17.06
CA ARG A 18 -18.35 9.10 -16.73
C ARG A 18 -18.95 9.94 -15.60
N SER A 19 -19.09 9.33 -14.42
CA SER A 19 -19.16 10.05 -13.18
C SER A 19 -17.83 10.78 -13.17
N HIS A 20 -17.91 12.06 -13.50
CA HIS A 20 -17.09 13.05 -12.84
C HIS A 20 -17.44 12.93 -11.35
N GLY A 21 -16.99 11.84 -10.72
CA GLY A 21 -17.14 11.59 -9.30
C GLY A 21 -16.52 12.81 -8.66
N SER A 22 -17.37 13.60 -8.02
CA SER A 22 -16.90 14.78 -7.32
C SER A 22 -15.78 14.31 -6.42
N TRP A 23 -14.66 15.01 -6.39
CA TRP A 23 -13.59 14.65 -5.44
C TRP A 23 -14.18 14.53 -4.01
N LEU A 24 -15.26 15.27 -3.71
CA LEU A 24 -16.07 15.14 -2.49
C LEU A 24 -16.70 13.76 -2.26
N ASP A 25 -17.11 13.02 -3.28
CA ASP A 25 -17.65 11.65 -3.13
C ASP A 25 -16.57 10.64 -2.68
N SER A 26 -15.30 10.98 -2.91
CA SER A 26 -14.16 10.20 -2.41
C SER A 26 -13.73 10.60 -0.99
N VAL A 27 -14.15 11.79 -0.52
CA VAL A 27 -13.87 12.26 0.85
C VAL A 27 -14.78 11.54 1.83
N GLY A 28 -14.33 10.37 2.30
CA GLY A 28 -15.02 9.61 3.35
C GLY A 28 -15.36 8.16 2.96
N ARG A 29 -15.24 7.79 1.68
CA ARG A 29 -15.36 6.39 1.29
C ARG A 29 -14.04 5.67 1.62
N PRO A 30 -14.05 4.65 2.49
CA PRO A 30 -12.83 3.90 2.78
C PRO A 30 -12.30 3.25 1.49
N PRO A 31 -10.98 3.22 1.27
CA PRO A 31 -10.41 2.61 0.09
C PRO A 31 -10.86 1.14 -0.02
N ALA A 32 -11.14 0.68 -1.23
CA ALA A 32 -11.48 -0.70 -1.49
C ALA A 32 -10.35 -1.61 -0.97
N ARG A 33 -10.72 -2.67 -0.24
CA ARG A 33 -9.74 -3.66 0.22
C ARG A 33 -9.15 -4.38 -0.98
N ALA A 34 -7.83 -4.48 -1.03
CA ALA A 34 -7.16 -5.33 -1.99
C ALA A 34 -7.19 -6.76 -1.45
N ASP A 35 -7.64 -7.72 -2.27
CA ASP A 35 -7.52 -9.13 -1.90
C ASP A 35 -6.08 -9.58 -2.16
N ILE A 36 -5.26 -9.56 -1.11
CA ILE A 36 -3.87 -10.02 -1.16
C ILE A 36 -3.83 -11.41 -0.54
N GLY A 37 -3.39 -12.40 -1.30
CA GLY A 37 -3.23 -13.77 -0.80
C GLY A 37 -2.30 -13.84 0.42
N ALA A 38 -2.54 -14.81 1.30
CA ALA A 38 -1.82 -14.94 2.57
C ALA A 38 -0.29 -15.01 2.42
N ASP A 39 0.21 -15.68 1.36
CA ASP A 39 1.64 -15.77 1.08
C ASP A 39 2.24 -14.42 0.68
N ALA A 40 1.55 -13.66 -0.18
CA ALA A 40 1.96 -12.32 -0.58
C ALA A 40 1.92 -11.33 0.60
N ALA A 41 0.95 -11.46 1.51
CA ALA A 41 0.90 -10.67 2.73
C ALA A 41 2.05 -10.99 3.69
N LYS A 42 2.44 -12.27 3.78
CA LYS A 42 3.61 -12.69 4.56
C LYS A 42 4.91 -12.13 3.98
N GLU A 43 5.05 -12.15 2.66
CA GLU A 43 6.19 -11.58 1.96
C GLU A 43 6.29 -10.07 2.16
N LEU A 44 5.19 -9.34 2.00
CA LEU A 44 5.10 -7.91 2.31
C LEU A 44 5.48 -7.63 3.76
N GLY A 45 4.99 -8.44 4.70
CA GLY A 45 5.36 -8.35 6.11
C GLY A 45 6.86 -8.50 6.34
N ALA A 46 7.51 -9.47 5.68
CA ALA A 46 8.95 -9.67 5.77
C ALA A 46 9.74 -8.48 5.21
N GLN A 47 9.32 -7.95 4.06
CA GLN A 47 9.95 -6.77 3.44
C GLN A 47 9.84 -5.53 4.35
N ILE A 48 8.66 -5.29 4.95
CA ILE A 48 8.46 -4.19 5.91
C ILE A 48 9.38 -4.35 7.12
N GLN A 49 9.51 -5.55 7.68
CA GLN A 49 10.41 -5.79 8.81
C GLN A 49 11.88 -5.56 8.45
N GLN A 50 12.31 -5.97 7.26
CA GLN A 50 13.66 -5.73 6.78
C GLN A 50 13.96 -4.22 6.65
N LEU A 51 13.04 -3.44 6.06
CA LEU A 51 13.20 -1.98 5.93
C LEU A 51 13.21 -1.29 7.31
N ARG A 52 12.37 -1.75 8.25
CA ARG A 52 12.37 -1.23 9.63
C ARG A 52 13.69 -1.51 10.34
N ALA A 53 14.25 -2.71 10.17
CA ALA A 53 15.54 -3.07 10.74
C ALA A 53 16.68 -2.21 10.16
N GLN A 54 16.67 -1.94 8.86
CA GLN A 54 17.62 -1.02 8.23
C GLN A 54 17.50 0.41 8.76
N ALA A 55 16.27 0.91 8.89
CA ALA A 55 16.03 2.24 9.46
C ALA A 55 16.55 2.32 10.91
N GLU A 56 16.38 1.26 11.70
CA GLU A 56 16.88 1.22 13.07
C GLU A 56 18.42 1.21 13.14
N ALA A 57 19.08 0.45 12.27
CA ALA A 57 20.55 0.47 12.18
C ALA A 57 21.08 1.88 11.84
N ILE A 58 20.37 2.62 10.99
CA ILE A 58 20.71 4.03 10.68
C ILE A 58 20.49 4.93 11.89
N ARG A 59 19.37 4.78 12.62
CA ARG A 59 19.11 5.57 13.85
C ARG A 59 20.20 5.35 14.90
N ILE A 60 20.62 4.10 15.11
CA ILE A 60 21.71 3.75 16.02
C ILE A 60 23.02 4.40 15.56
N SER A 61 23.33 4.33 14.27
CA SER A 61 24.55 4.94 13.71
C SER A 61 24.53 6.47 13.88
N MET A 62 23.40 7.11 13.58
CA MET A 62 23.21 8.56 13.72
C MET A 62 23.29 9.03 15.17
N ALA A 63 22.85 8.21 16.14
CA ALA A 63 22.91 8.54 17.57
C ALA A 63 24.36 8.76 18.06
N HIS A 64 25.32 8.09 17.43
CA HIS A 64 26.74 8.20 17.74
C HIS A 64 27.51 9.13 16.78
N GLU A 65 26.83 9.75 15.80
CA GLU A 65 27.46 10.65 14.84
C GLU A 65 27.53 12.08 15.39
N GLY A 66 28.77 12.59 15.50
CA GLY A 66 29.08 13.93 15.98
C GLY A 66 29.15 14.97 14.86
N ASP A 67 29.39 14.55 13.61
CA ASP A 67 29.43 15.45 12.46
C ASP A 67 28.02 15.82 11.99
N ARG A 68 27.71 17.12 12.00
CA ARG A 68 26.41 17.65 11.56
C ARG A 68 26.12 17.37 10.09
N VAL A 69 27.12 17.39 9.22
CA VAL A 69 26.93 17.14 7.78
C VAL A 69 26.53 15.67 7.58
N ARG A 70 27.25 14.74 8.22
CA ARG A 70 26.95 13.30 8.13
C ARG A 70 25.60 12.94 8.75
N ARG A 71 25.18 13.63 9.82
CA ARG A 71 23.82 13.49 10.38
C ARG A 71 22.74 13.85 9.36
N VAL A 72 22.94 14.88 8.54
CA VAL A 72 21.98 15.23 7.47
C VAL A 72 21.88 14.10 6.45
N ASP A 73 22.98 13.44 6.11
CA ASP A 73 22.96 12.30 5.19
C ASP A 73 22.23 11.09 5.77
N TYR A 74 22.37 10.81 7.07
CA TYR A 74 21.56 9.80 7.75
C TYR A 74 20.06 10.14 7.73
N LEU A 75 19.70 11.41 7.94
CA LEU A 75 18.30 11.84 7.86
C LEU A 75 17.71 11.62 6.45
N LYS A 76 18.47 11.93 5.39
CA LYS A 76 18.06 11.65 4.00
C LYS A 76 17.88 10.15 3.75
N GLN A 77 18.75 9.31 4.30
CA GLN A 77 18.60 7.86 4.19
C GLN A 77 17.33 7.36 4.90
N LEU A 78 17.03 7.90 6.09
CA LEU A 78 15.79 7.58 6.81
C LEU A 78 14.54 8.04 6.06
N GLU A 79 14.59 9.21 5.44
CA GLU A 79 13.51 9.72 4.59
C GLU A 79 13.27 8.79 3.40
N ALA A 80 14.31 8.43 2.66
CA ALA A 80 14.22 7.50 1.53
C ALA A 80 13.66 6.13 1.93
N LEU A 81 14.05 5.59 3.10
CA LEU A 81 13.46 4.36 3.64
C LEU A 81 11.99 4.55 4.01
N GLY A 82 11.63 5.70 4.58
CA GLY A 82 10.25 6.05 4.87
C GLY A 82 9.38 6.10 3.60
N ASP A 83 9.91 6.65 2.51
CA ASP A 83 9.24 6.69 1.20
C ASP A 83 8.97 5.30 0.64
N GLN A 84 9.90 4.36 0.83
CA GLN A 84 9.73 2.97 0.42
C GLN A 84 8.75 2.20 1.32
N LEU A 85 8.78 2.49 2.63
CA LEU A 85 8.05 1.73 3.64
C LEU A 85 6.56 2.11 3.69
N ARG A 86 6.22 3.40 3.52
CA ARG A 86 4.83 3.90 3.54
C ARG A 86 3.87 3.17 2.57
N PRO A 87 4.19 3.00 1.27
CA PRO A 87 3.29 2.32 0.34
C PRO A 87 3.11 0.82 0.71
N LEU A 88 4.16 0.17 1.22
CA LEU A 88 4.08 -1.24 1.63
C LEU A 88 3.20 -1.43 2.87
N GLU A 89 3.33 -0.56 3.87
CA GLU A 89 2.47 -0.58 5.06
C GLU A 89 1.02 -0.26 4.71
N GLN A 90 0.80 0.65 3.77
CA GLN A 90 -0.53 0.98 3.26
C GLN A 90 -1.14 -0.22 2.53
N ALA A 91 -0.39 -0.88 1.65
CA ALA A 91 -0.85 -2.08 0.95
C ALA A 91 -1.20 -3.21 1.92
N LEU A 92 -0.35 -3.46 2.92
CA LEU A 92 -0.62 -4.47 3.94
C LEU A 92 -1.86 -4.12 4.77
N ARG A 93 -2.06 -2.86 5.15
CA ARG A 93 -3.25 -2.41 5.90
C ARG A 93 -4.54 -2.54 5.08
N GLN A 94 -4.47 -2.23 3.79
CA GLN A 94 -5.60 -2.33 2.86
C GLN A 94 -5.95 -3.77 2.52
N SER A 95 -5.05 -4.72 2.74
CA SER A 95 -5.30 -6.15 2.51
C SER A 95 -6.33 -6.79 3.45
N GLY A 96 -6.70 -6.09 4.54
CA GLY A 96 -7.56 -6.66 5.58
C GLY A 96 -6.88 -7.72 6.45
N ILE A 97 -5.64 -8.12 6.12
CA ILE A 97 -4.80 -8.99 6.94
C ILE A 97 -4.14 -8.10 7.99
N SER A 98 -4.89 -7.82 9.04
CA SER A 98 -4.31 -7.19 10.22
C SER A 98 -3.37 -8.20 10.86
N THR A 99 -2.06 -7.98 10.71
CA THR A 99 -1.11 -8.67 11.58
C THR A 99 -1.50 -8.35 13.02
N PRO A 100 -1.58 -9.34 13.92
CA PRO A 100 -1.90 -9.07 15.31
C PRO A 100 -0.77 -8.21 15.87
N VAL A 101 -1.04 -6.92 16.05
CA VAL A 101 -0.29 -6.11 17.01
C VAL A 101 -0.55 -6.79 18.34
N LYS A 102 0.44 -7.55 18.82
CA LYS A 102 0.44 -8.11 20.17
C LYS A 102 0.42 -6.93 21.12
N SER A 103 -0.79 -6.47 21.45
CA SER A 103 -1.02 -5.50 22.51
C SER A 103 -0.45 -6.13 23.77
N PRO A 104 0.51 -5.51 24.48
CA PRO A 104 0.96 -6.05 25.75
C PRO A 104 -0.26 -6.07 26.66
N ALA A 105 -0.70 -7.28 27.03
CA ALA A 105 -1.70 -7.49 28.05
C ALA A 105 -1.26 -6.70 29.28
N GLN A 106 -2.08 -5.74 29.68
CA GLN A 106 -1.97 -5.12 31.00
C GLN A 106 -2.23 -6.23 32.02
N GLY A 107 -1.27 -6.42 32.93
CA GLY A 107 -1.32 -7.41 34.00
C GLY A 107 -2.26 -7.05 35.12
#